data_AF-A0A6G0J9M8-F1
#
_entry.id   AF-A0A6G0J9M8-F1
#
_cell.length_a   1.000
_cell.length_b   1.000
_cell.length_c   1.000
_cell.angle_alpha   90.00
_cell.angle_beta   90.00
_cell.angle_gamma   90.00
#
_symmetry.space_group_name_H-M   'P 1'
#
loop_
_entity.id
_entity.type
_entity.pdbx_description
1 polymer ?
#
loop_
_entity_poly.entity_id
_entity_poly.type
_entity_poly.pdbx_seq_one_letter_code
_entity_poly.pdbx_strand_id
1 'polypeptide(L)'
;MTPWRTLPFAGECTGTASQVEPSDKLCRRHKKQLICVSSGDFRTVTDFGWSQHPRFHCFVSSVQRSTRFWIQAILHITERNMVKYFCNSTDIRSAWDHVVSAFWQRYPNPFSTHVLTEDVVYREVTADHRLLSRRLLMKTNRLPRWAERLFPSGMSRCVYIIEDSIVDPVNRSLTTYTWNLNHTTLMSVEERCVFQDSAEQPATTQLRREAWISSNVYGFSRPIQEFGLARFKSNQVKAMKGLEYALSNLQGETPQRLLRDTVKDASEKAKEAAKSLASAAAVPQKPQQYV
;
A
#
# COMPACT_ATOMS: atom_id res chain seq x y z
N MET A 1 29.63 -51.71 9.92
CA MET A 1 30.80 -51.33 10.74
C MET A 1 31.54 -50.21 10.04
N THR A 2 31.65 -49.05 10.71
CA THR A 2 32.67 -47.97 10.57
C THR A 2 32.77 -47.18 9.23
N PRO A 3 33.25 -45.92 9.24
CA PRO A 3 32.54 -44.76 9.80
C PRO A 3 32.63 -43.50 8.89
N TRP A 4 31.92 -42.47 9.33
CA TRP A 4 31.95 -41.10 8.83
C TRP A 4 33.35 -40.47 8.93
N ARG A 5 33.77 -39.71 7.89
CA ARG A 5 34.92 -38.82 7.93
C ARG A 5 34.47 -37.38 8.18
N THR A 6 35.13 -36.76 9.14
CA THR A 6 35.01 -35.36 9.56
C THR A 6 36.25 -34.57 9.14
N LEU A 7 36.04 -33.26 8.92
CA LEU A 7 36.97 -32.11 9.01
C LEU A 7 37.89 -31.79 7.79
N PRO A 8 38.38 -30.52 7.63
CA PRO A 8 38.34 -29.40 8.59
C PRO A 8 37.86 -28.02 8.08
N PHE A 9 37.47 -27.20 9.06
CA PHE A 9 37.50 -25.73 9.06
C PHE A 9 38.95 -25.24 9.21
N ALA A 10 39.41 -24.30 8.37
CA ALA A 10 40.43 -23.29 8.70
C ALA A 10 40.55 -22.29 7.54
N GLY A 11 40.61 -21.00 7.87
CA GLY A 11 40.79 -19.91 6.91
C GLY A 11 40.68 -18.55 7.57
N GLU A 12 41.56 -18.28 8.53
CA GLU A 12 41.85 -16.92 9.01
C GLU A 12 42.43 -16.09 7.87
N CYS A 13 41.83 -14.92 7.62
CA CYS A 13 42.44 -13.87 6.80
C CYS A 13 42.83 -12.71 7.71
N THR A 14 44.09 -12.68 8.10
CA THR A 14 44.79 -11.50 8.61
C THR A 14 45.07 -10.55 7.43
N GLY A 15 44.58 -9.31 7.52
CA GLY A 15 44.79 -8.27 6.50
C GLY A 15 44.72 -6.87 7.11
N THR A 16 45.91 -6.35 7.38
CA THR A 16 46.36 -4.96 7.61
C THR A 16 45.34 -3.82 7.53
N ALA A 17 45.34 -3.01 8.61
CA ALA A 17 44.75 -1.69 8.67
C ALA A 17 45.49 -0.69 7.76
N SER A 18 44.77 -0.07 6.84
CA SER A 18 45.16 1.18 6.20
C SER A 18 44.02 2.17 6.35
N GLN A 19 44.31 3.27 7.07
CA GLN A 19 43.44 4.43 7.19
C GLN A 19 43.25 5.09 5.82
N VAL A 20 42.00 5.27 5.40
CA VAL A 20 41.60 6.25 4.38
C VAL A 20 40.35 6.95 4.88
N GLU A 21 40.44 8.27 4.96
CA GLU A 21 39.40 9.21 5.41
C GLU A 21 38.09 9.16 4.57
N PRO A 22 36.96 9.63 5.13
CA PRO A 22 35.64 9.32 4.61
C PRO A 22 35.26 10.27 3.47
N SER A 23 34.84 9.69 2.34
CA SER A 23 34.07 10.41 1.32
C SER A 23 32.61 9.96 1.38
N ASP A 24 31.72 10.92 1.58
CA ASP A 24 30.28 10.77 1.67
C ASP A 24 29.69 9.95 0.51
N LYS A 25 29.38 8.68 0.79
CA LYS A 25 28.49 7.87 -0.04
C LYS A 25 27.48 7.14 0.84
N LEU A 26 26.29 7.73 0.89
CA LEU A 26 25.06 7.23 1.46
C LEU A 26 24.77 5.80 0.96
N CYS A 27 25.20 4.79 1.73
CA CYS A 27 25.01 3.39 1.42
C CYS A 27 23.54 2.98 1.68
N ARG A 28 22.71 2.94 0.63
CA ARG A 28 21.40 2.27 0.65
C ARG A 28 21.61 0.75 0.75
N ARG A 29 21.73 0.23 1.97
CA ARG A 29 21.62 -1.22 2.22
C ARG A 29 20.14 -1.62 2.24
N HIS A 30 19.68 -2.19 1.12
CA HIS A 30 18.43 -2.93 1.07
C HIS A 30 18.61 -4.25 1.83
N LYS A 31 18.10 -4.33 3.06
CA LYS A 31 17.86 -5.64 3.70
C LYS A 31 16.56 -6.20 3.13
N LYS A 32 16.67 -7.00 2.07
CA LYS A 32 15.60 -7.92 1.67
C LYS A 32 15.64 -9.10 2.64
N GLN A 33 14.62 -9.24 3.49
CA GLN A 33 14.42 -10.44 4.26
C GLN A 33 13.62 -11.40 3.38
N LEU A 34 14.31 -12.33 2.72
CA LEU A 34 13.67 -13.47 2.06
C LEU A 34 13.08 -14.37 3.14
N ILE A 35 11.78 -14.65 3.05
CA ILE A 35 11.14 -15.69 3.84
C ILE A 35 11.32 -17.01 3.07
N CYS A 36 12.16 -17.89 3.60
CA CYS A 36 12.23 -19.28 3.18
C CYS A 36 11.22 -20.06 4.03
N VAL A 37 10.15 -20.55 3.41
CA VAL A 37 9.23 -21.50 4.06
C VAL A 37 9.79 -22.89 3.81
N SER A 38 10.58 -23.41 4.75
CA SER A 38 10.85 -24.85 4.81
C SER A 38 10.22 -25.42 6.07
N SER A 39 9.39 -26.43 5.83
CA SER A 39 8.78 -27.37 6.76
C SER A 39 9.67 -27.79 7.94
N GLY A 40 9.05 -27.89 9.12
CA GLY A 40 9.49 -28.78 10.20
C GLY A 40 9.94 -28.09 11.49
N ASP A 41 9.13 -28.28 12.54
CA ASP A 41 9.46 -28.18 13.97
C ASP A 41 10.00 -26.87 14.54
N PHE A 42 9.10 -26.10 15.20
CA PHE A 42 9.48 -25.00 16.08
C PHE A 42 9.21 -25.36 17.54
N ARG A 43 10.27 -25.76 18.25
CA ARG A 43 10.31 -25.76 19.71
C ARG A 43 10.52 -24.33 20.21
N THR A 44 9.77 -23.97 21.23
CA THR A 44 9.85 -22.72 21.97
C THR A 44 11.21 -22.57 22.67
N VAL A 45 11.86 -21.42 22.50
CA VAL A 45 12.95 -20.98 23.38
C VAL A 45 12.50 -19.69 24.04
N THR A 46 11.94 -19.83 25.24
CA THR A 46 11.82 -18.76 26.22
C THR A 46 13.08 -18.80 27.07
N ASP A 47 13.92 -17.77 26.98
CA ASP A 47 14.57 -17.16 28.14
C ASP A 47 15.56 -16.09 27.68
N PHE A 48 15.27 -14.83 28.00
CA PHE A 48 16.30 -13.86 28.37
C PHE A 48 15.67 -12.83 29.30
N GLY A 49 15.98 -12.97 30.59
CA GLY A 49 15.59 -12.04 31.64
C GLY A 49 16.35 -10.72 31.54
N TRP A 50 15.64 -9.61 31.72
CA TRP A 50 16.23 -8.29 31.97
C TRP A 50 15.46 -7.58 33.09
N SER A 51 16.12 -7.58 34.26
CA SER A 51 16.23 -6.50 35.26
C SER A 51 15.17 -5.40 35.29
N GLN A 52 14.30 -5.51 36.30
CA GLN A 52 13.75 -4.46 37.19
C GLN A 52 14.19 -3.00 36.90
N HIS A 53 13.26 -2.19 36.36
CA HIS A 53 13.31 -0.72 36.46
C HIS A 53 11.88 -0.15 36.60
N PRO A 54 11.57 0.71 37.60
CA PRO A 54 10.20 1.10 37.96
C PRO A 54 9.63 2.24 37.09
N ARG A 55 9.82 2.16 35.76
CA ARG A 55 9.08 2.97 34.76
C ARG A 55 8.40 2.12 33.68
N PHE A 56 8.39 0.80 33.84
CA PHE A 56 7.69 -0.12 32.93
C PHE A 56 6.23 -0.41 33.31
N HIS A 57 5.76 0.09 34.45
CA HIS A 57 4.38 -0.14 34.91
C HIS A 57 3.31 0.73 34.23
N CYS A 58 3.71 1.65 33.32
CA CYS A 58 2.77 2.46 32.52
C CYS A 58 2.65 1.98 31.06
N PHE A 59 3.41 0.95 30.64
CA PHE A 59 3.38 0.45 29.25
C PHE A 59 2.58 -0.85 29.09
N VAL A 60 2.34 -1.58 30.19
CA VAL A 60 1.60 -2.86 30.17
C VAL A 60 0.07 -2.67 30.27
N SER A 61 -0.41 -1.45 30.52
CA SER A 61 -1.85 -1.12 30.50
C SER A 61 -2.37 -0.73 29.11
N SER A 62 -1.49 -0.49 28.13
CA SER A 62 -1.86 0.02 26.79
C SER A 62 -2.00 -1.07 25.73
N VAL A 63 -1.55 -2.30 26.00
CA VAL A 63 -1.59 -3.42 25.02
C VAL A 63 -2.81 -4.33 25.24
N GLN A 64 -3.52 -4.19 26.36
CA GLN A 64 -4.75 -4.95 26.65
C GLN A 64 -6.05 -4.22 26.24
N ARG A 65 -5.96 -3.19 25.38
CA ARG A 65 -7.10 -2.50 24.75
C ARG A 65 -7.31 -2.89 23.28
N SER A 66 -6.72 -4.00 22.84
CA SER A 66 -6.73 -4.42 21.42
C SER A 66 -8.08 -4.96 20.90
N THR A 67 -9.04 -5.32 21.76
CA THR A 67 -10.37 -5.80 21.33
C THR A 67 -11.50 -4.78 21.46
N ARG A 68 -11.33 -3.69 22.23
CA ARG A 68 -12.36 -2.65 22.41
C ARG A 68 -12.30 -1.51 21.38
N PHE A 69 -11.19 -1.37 20.64
CA PHE A 69 -11.07 -0.38 19.57
C PHE A 69 -11.87 -0.74 18.31
N TRP A 70 -12.11 -2.03 18.06
CA TRP A 70 -12.83 -2.50 16.87
C TRP A 70 -14.32 -2.14 16.87
N ILE A 71 -14.96 -2.11 18.04
CA ILE A 71 -16.38 -1.74 18.16
C ILE A 71 -16.55 -0.21 18.11
N GLN A 72 -15.54 0.55 18.54
CA GLN A 72 -15.58 2.02 18.51
C GLN A 72 -15.34 2.59 17.10
N ALA A 73 -14.54 1.92 16.27
CA ALA A 73 -14.38 2.27 14.85
C ALA A 73 -15.68 2.11 14.04
N ILE A 74 -16.58 1.22 14.46
CA ILE A 74 -17.91 1.03 13.85
C ILE A 74 -18.95 2.03 14.38
N LEU A 75 -18.76 2.55 15.61
CA LEU A 75 -19.73 3.45 16.27
C LEU A 75 -19.39 4.96 16.19
N HIS A 76 -18.21 5.35 15.71
CA HIS A 76 -17.86 6.78 15.54
C HIS A 76 -18.25 7.39 14.18
N ILE A 77 -19.07 6.70 13.38
CA ILE A 77 -19.56 7.21 12.08
C ILE A 77 -20.78 8.14 12.25
N THR A 78 -21.33 8.31 13.45
CA THR A 78 -22.66 8.93 13.64
C THR A 78 -22.69 10.35 14.20
N GLU A 79 -21.58 11.09 14.28
CA GLU A 79 -21.65 12.51 14.63
C GLU A 79 -20.94 13.44 13.63
N ARG A 80 -21.77 14.06 12.79
CA ARG A 80 -21.56 15.33 12.08
C ARG A 80 -20.32 15.43 11.20
N ASN A 81 -20.38 14.84 10.00
CA ASN A 81 -19.81 15.44 8.78
C ASN A 81 -20.46 14.80 7.54
N MET A 82 -20.72 15.57 6.48
CA MET A 82 -21.07 14.97 5.18
C MET A 82 -19.92 14.08 4.74
N VAL A 83 -20.15 12.77 4.64
CA VAL A 83 -19.17 11.79 4.15
C VAL A 83 -19.60 11.36 2.76
N LYS A 84 -18.66 11.40 1.81
CA LYS A 84 -18.89 10.85 0.47
C LYS A 84 -18.51 9.38 0.47
N TYR A 85 -19.50 8.53 0.24
CA TYR A 85 -19.34 7.09 0.16
C TYR A 85 -19.09 6.63 -1.29
N PHE A 86 -18.20 5.67 -1.45
CA PHE A 86 -17.94 5.00 -2.72
C PHE A 86 -17.84 3.50 -2.48
N CYS A 87 -18.45 2.71 -3.36
CA CYS A 87 -18.35 1.25 -3.37
C CYS A 87 -18.08 0.78 -4.79
N ASN A 88 -17.20 -0.21 -4.93
CA ASN A 88 -16.93 -0.88 -6.19
C ASN A 88 -16.55 -2.35 -5.94
N SER A 89 -17.01 -3.23 -6.82
CA SER A 89 -16.62 -4.63 -6.82
C SER A 89 -15.94 -4.95 -8.15
N THR A 90 -14.87 -5.73 -8.10
CA THR A 90 -14.10 -6.10 -9.29
C THR A 90 -13.55 -7.50 -9.12
N ASP A 91 -13.56 -8.29 -10.19
CA ASP A 91 -13.04 -9.65 -10.17
C ASP A 91 -11.62 -9.69 -10.71
N ILE A 92 -10.73 -10.35 -9.97
CA ILE A 92 -9.34 -10.59 -10.35
C ILE A 92 -9.22 -12.01 -10.85
N ARG A 93 -8.79 -12.19 -12.09
CA ARG A 93 -8.61 -13.51 -12.74
C ARG A 93 -7.36 -14.21 -12.22
N SER A 94 -7.33 -14.50 -10.93
CA SER A 94 -6.28 -15.23 -10.24
C SER A 94 -6.83 -15.80 -8.94
N ALA A 95 -6.34 -16.98 -8.56
CA ALA A 95 -6.70 -17.62 -7.30
C ALA A 95 -6.32 -16.75 -6.09
N TRP A 96 -7.12 -16.83 -5.03
CA TRP A 96 -6.96 -16.01 -3.83
C TRP A 96 -5.55 -16.08 -3.23
N ASP A 97 -4.95 -17.27 -3.19
CA ASP A 97 -3.60 -17.48 -2.64
C ASP A 97 -2.53 -16.68 -3.39
N HIS A 98 -2.64 -16.59 -4.72
CA HIS A 98 -1.75 -15.77 -5.55
C HIS A 98 -1.99 -14.28 -5.33
N VAL A 99 -3.26 -13.87 -5.21
CA VAL A 99 -3.61 -12.46 -4.97
C VAL A 99 -3.08 -11.99 -3.61
N VAL A 100 -3.24 -12.78 -2.56
CA VAL A 100 -2.70 -12.48 -1.23
C VAL A 100 -1.17 -12.46 -1.25
N SER A 101 -0.53 -13.41 -1.94
CA SER A 101 0.93 -13.42 -2.09
C SER A 101 1.44 -12.17 -2.80
N ALA A 102 0.77 -11.76 -3.88
CA ALA A 102 1.07 -10.56 -4.64
C ALA A 102 0.80 -9.28 -3.84
N PHE A 103 -0.21 -9.27 -2.97
CA PHE A 103 -0.57 -8.11 -2.16
C PHE A 103 0.58 -7.63 -1.27
N TRP A 104 1.35 -8.56 -0.69
CA TRP A 104 2.53 -8.25 0.12
C TRP A 104 3.76 -7.80 -0.68
N GLN A 105 3.74 -8.02 -2.01
CA GLN A 105 4.85 -7.69 -2.92
C GLN A 105 4.45 -6.64 -3.96
N ARG A 106 3.29 -5.98 -3.77
CA ARG A 106 2.76 -5.02 -4.74
C ARG A 106 3.63 -3.78 -4.87
N TYR A 107 4.52 -3.50 -3.92
CA TYR A 107 5.50 -2.43 -4.02
C TYR A 107 6.93 -3.00 -3.97
N PRO A 108 7.88 -2.37 -4.70
CA PRO A 108 7.68 -1.27 -5.65
C PRO A 108 7.08 -1.75 -7.00
N ASN A 109 6.33 -0.87 -7.67
CA ASN A 109 5.79 -1.14 -9.02
C ASN A 109 5.80 0.15 -9.88
N PRO A 110 5.82 0.05 -11.23
CA PRO A 110 5.93 1.21 -12.12
C PRO A 110 4.71 2.15 -12.09
N PHE A 111 3.56 1.68 -11.62
CA PHE A 111 2.32 2.48 -11.55
C PHE A 111 2.19 3.30 -10.26
N SER A 112 3.03 3.00 -9.25
CA SER A 112 2.94 3.55 -7.90
C SER A 112 4.25 4.17 -7.41
N THR A 113 4.97 4.86 -8.30
CA THR A 113 6.25 5.55 -7.99
C THR A 113 6.17 6.60 -6.88
N HIS A 114 4.96 7.01 -6.51
CA HIS A 114 4.69 7.97 -5.44
C HIS A 114 4.73 7.35 -4.03
N VAL A 115 4.72 6.02 -3.93
CA VAL A 115 4.93 5.31 -2.65
C VAL A 115 6.44 5.22 -2.41
N LEU A 116 6.89 5.83 -1.33
CA LEU A 116 8.31 5.97 -1.01
C LEU A 116 8.81 4.86 -0.09
N THR A 117 8.05 4.56 0.96
CA THR A 117 8.38 3.53 1.94
C THR A 117 7.15 2.74 2.33
N GLU A 118 7.38 1.49 2.72
CA GLU A 118 6.40 0.55 3.25
C GLU A 118 7.09 -0.22 4.38
N ASP A 119 6.58 -0.07 5.59
CA ASP A 119 7.16 -0.66 6.79
C ASP A 119 6.10 -1.46 7.55
N VAL A 120 6.45 -2.67 8.00
CA VAL A 120 5.59 -3.46 8.88
C VAL A 120 5.85 -3.02 10.32
N VAL A 121 4.85 -2.40 10.95
CA VAL A 121 4.95 -1.88 12.32
C VAL A 121 4.51 -2.94 13.33
N TYR A 122 3.58 -3.80 12.94
CA TYR A 122 3.05 -4.88 13.77
C TYR A 122 2.67 -6.08 12.91
N ARG A 123 2.92 -7.28 13.44
CA ARG A 123 2.46 -8.52 12.84
C ARG A 123 2.34 -9.60 13.91
N GLU A 124 1.19 -10.26 13.95
CA GLU A 124 0.97 -11.41 14.82
C GLU A 124 0.11 -12.45 14.12
N VAL A 125 0.27 -13.71 14.53
CA VAL A 125 -0.70 -14.77 14.24
C VAL A 125 -1.52 -14.98 15.50
N THR A 126 -2.82 -14.83 15.39
CA THR A 126 -3.75 -14.96 16.51
C THR A 126 -4.02 -16.42 16.84
N ALA A 127 -4.62 -16.66 18.02
CA ALA A 127 -5.00 -18.00 18.45
C ALA A 127 -6.03 -18.67 17.51
N ASP A 128 -6.84 -17.88 16.79
CA ASP A 128 -7.77 -18.34 15.75
C ASP A 128 -7.11 -18.49 14.35
N HIS A 129 -5.78 -18.56 14.29
CA HIS A 129 -5.01 -18.78 13.07
C HIS A 129 -5.17 -17.70 11.99
N ARG A 130 -5.44 -16.45 12.39
CA ARG A 130 -5.48 -15.30 11.48
C ARG A 130 -4.18 -14.52 11.56
N LEU A 131 -3.73 -13.99 10.42
CA LEU A 131 -2.59 -13.09 10.37
C LEU A 131 -3.08 -11.65 10.48
N LEU A 132 -2.77 -11.00 11.60
CA LEU A 132 -2.96 -9.56 11.75
C LEU A 132 -1.68 -8.84 11.37
N SER A 133 -1.80 -7.74 10.63
CA SER A 133 -0.65 -6.91 10.27
C SER A 133 -1.02 -5.45 10.19
N ARG A 134 -0.18 -4.59 10.75
CA ARG A 134 -0.22 -3.13 10.58
C ARG A 134 1.00 -2.69 9.81
N ARG A 135 0.77 -2.00 8.69
CA ARG A 135 1.81 -1.38 7.88
C ARG A 135 1.69 0.14 7.91
N LEU A 136 2.82 0.81 7.86
CA LEU A 136 2.94 2.24 7.66
C LEU A 136 3.48 2.47 6.25
N LEU A 137 2.73 3.19 5.44
CA LEU A 137 3.13 3.59 4.10
C LEU A 137 3.35 5.09 4.07
N MET A 138 4.45 5.52 3.44
CA MET A 138 4.69 6.92 3.13
C MET A 138 4.56 7.15 1.64
N LYS A 139 3.76 8.14 1.24
CA LYS A 139 3.60 8.53 -0.17
C LYS A 139 3.74 10.02 -0.38
N THR A 140 4.23 10.42 -1.55
CA THR A 140 4.18 11.83 -1.96
C THR A 140 2.81 12.18 -2.51
N ASN A 141 2.23 13.27 -2.04
CA ASN A 141 0.95 13.77 -2.51
C ASN A 141 1.11 15.22 -3.01
N ARG A 142 0.90 15.44 -4.31
CA ARG A 142 0.76 16.78 -4.86
C ARG A 142 -0.61 17.34 -4.49
N LEU A 143 -0.61 18.50 -3.82
CA LEU A 143 -1.82 19.24 -3.53
C LEU A 143 -2.42 19.79 -4.84
N PRO A 144 -3.74 19.90 -4.95
CA PRO A 144 -4.33 20.64 -6.05
C PRO A 144 -3.95 22.12 -5.96
N ARG A 145 -3.81 22.80 -7.10
CA ARG A 145 -3.33 24.19 -7.18
C ARG A 145 -4.12 25.19 -6.31
N TRP A 146 -5.43 24.99 -6.17
CA TRP A 146 -6.26 25.81 -5.28
C TRP A 146 -5.87 25.63 -3.81
N ALA A 147 -5.49 24.41 -3.40
CA ALA A 147 -5.09 24.10 -2.03
C ALA A 147 -3.69 24.66 -1.74
N GLU A 148 -2.77 24.63 -2.71
CA GLU A 148 -1.44 25.24 -2.56
C GLU A 148 -1.50 26.74 -2.22
N ARG A 149 -2.57 27.43 -2.62
CA ARG A 149 -2.79 28.86 -2.30
C ARG A 149 -3.41 29.08 -0.92
N LEU A 150 -4.15 28.11 -0.40
CA LEU A 150 -4.84 28.20 0.89
C LEU A 150 -4.02 27.63 2.06
N PHE A 151 -3.12 26.68 1.78
CA PHE A 151 -2.29 26.04 2.81
C PHE A 151 -0.86 26.59 2.82
N PRO A 152 -0.23 26.71 3.99
CA PRO A 152 1.14 27.22 4.11
C PRO A 152 2.13 26.44 3.24
N SER A 153 3.06 27.16 2.62
CA SER A 153 4.12 26.62 1.74
C SER A 153 5.07 25.63 2.43
N GLY A 154 5.05 25.53 3.76
CA GLY A 154 5.81 24.57 4.57
C GLY A 154 5.09 23.25 4.88
N MET A 155 3.86 23.03 4.40
CA MET A 155 3.16 21.77 4.63
C MET A 155 3.88 20.61 3.92
N SER A 156 4.18 19.55 4.68
CA SER A 156 4.84 18.36 4.15
C SER A 156 4.04 17.78 2.97
N ARG A 157 4.74 17.44 1.89
CA ARG A 157 4.15 16.74 0.74
C ARG A 157 4.07 15.23 0.96
N CYS A 158 4.61 14.73 2.07
CA CYS A 158 4.54 13.33 2.45
C CYS A 158 3.27 13.05 3.23
N VAL A 159 2.52 12.05 2.79
CA VAL A 159 1.33 11.54 3.45
C VAL A 159 1.66 10.19 4.06
N TYR A 160 1.38 10.06 5.34
CA TYR A 160 1.49 8.80 6.07
C TYR A 160 0.15 8.09 6.08
N ILE A 161 0.17 6.79 5.81
CA ILE A 161 -1.01 5.94 5.73
C ILE A 161 -0.76 4.73 6.61
N ILE A 162 -1.74 4.43 7.46
CA ILE A 162 -1.79 3.13 8.12
C ILE A 162 -2.65 2.20 7.28
N GLU A 163 -2.16 0.98 7.13
CA GLU A 163 -2.92 -0.13 6.59
C GLU A 163 -2.94 -1.25 7.62
N ASP A 164 -4.13 -1.53 8.15
CA ASP A 164 -4.40 -2.73 8.92
C ASP A 164 -4.93 -3.82 8.00
N SER A 165 -4.54 -5.05 8.27
CA SER A 165 -4.91 -6.20 7.45
C SER A 165 -5.11 -7.44 8.31
N ILE A 166 -6.08 -8.25 7.89
CA ILE A 166 -6.45 -9.52 8.48
C ILE A 166 -6.51 -10.55 7.36
N VAL A 167 -5.66 -11.57 7.42
CA VAL A 167 -5.75 -12.73 6.54
C VAL A 167 -6.38 -13.87 7.33
N ASP A 168 -7.50 -14.38 6.82
CA ASP A 168 -8.16 -15.58 7.30
C ASP A 168 -7.94 -16.69 6.26
N PRO A 169 -7.00 -17.63 6.50
CA PRO A 169 -6.70 -18.70 5.56
C PRO A 169 -7.81 -19.75 5.47
N VAL A 170 -8.64 -19.90 6.50
CA VAL A 170 -9.75 -20.86 6.53
C VAL A 170 -10.89 -20.37 5.64
N ASN A 171 -11.29 -19.11 5.81
CA ASN A 171 -12.34 -18.49 5.01
C ASN A 171 -11.83 -17.92 3.67
N ARG A 172 -10.54 -18.10 3.35
CA ARG A 172 -9.87 -17.58 2.15
C ARG A 172 -10.25 -16.12 1.89
N SER A 173 -10.02 -15.30 2.92
CA SER A 173 -10.32 -13.87 2.87
C SER A 173 -9.15 -13.01 3.37
N LEU A 174 -8.89 -11.91 2.68
CA LEU A 174 -8.00 -10.85 3.12
C LEU A 174 -8.83 -9.57 3.25
N THR A 175 -8.95 -9.06 4.47
CA THR A 175 -9.59 -7.76 4.72
C THR A 175 -8.52 -6.75 5.05
N THR A 176 -8.59 -5.57 4.45
CA THR A 176 -7.67 -4.47 4.67
C THR A 176 -8.46 -3.21 4.99
N TYR A 177 -7.92 -2.41 5.89
CA TYR A 177 -8.47 -1.11 6.25
C TYR A 177 -7.34 -0.09 6.25
N THR A 178 -7.52 0.97 5.49
CA THR A 178 -6.46 1.94 5.16
C THR A 178 -6.94 3.35 5.41
N TRP A 179 -6.16 4.16 6.11
CA TRP A 179 -6.50 5.56 6.36
C TRP A 179 -5.26 6.45 6.44
N ASN A 180 -5.41 7.73 6.09
CA ASN A 180 -4.32 8.70 6.22
C ASN A 180 -4.21 9.22 7.66
N LEU A 181 -2.99 9.29 8.18
CA LEU A 181 -2.69 9.83 9.52
C LEU A 181 -2.61 11.35 9.54
N ASN A 182 -2.02 11.94 8.51
CA ASN A 182 -1.83 13.38 8.40
C ASN A 182 -2.73 14.00 7.33
N HIS A 183 -2.84 15.34 7.37
CA HIS A 183 -3.71 16.15 6.50
C HIS A 183 -5.22 15.83 6.59
N THR A 184 -5.66 15.20 7.68
CA THR A 184 -7.07 14.85 7.92
C THR A 184 -7.98 16.07 8.02
N THR A 185 -7.47 17.22 8.45
CA THR A 185 -8.20 18.50 8.43
C THR A 185 -8.63 18.90 7.02
N LEU A 186 -7.77 18.64 6.03
CA LEU A 186 -8.08 18.89 4.62
C LEU A 186 -9.04 17.82 4.10
N MET A 187 -8.64 16.55 4.23
CA MET A 187 -9.37 15.42 3.71
C MET A 187 -8.98 14.15 4.48
N SER A 188 -9.97 13.46 5.03
CA SER A 188 -9.81 12.10 5.52
C SER A 188 -10.31 11.13 4.45
N VAL A 189 -9.52 10.11 4.16
CA VAL A 189 -9.89 9.00 3.27
C VAL A 189 -9.67 7.71 4.04
N GLU A 190 -10.76 7.01 4.26
CA GLU A 190 -10.77 5.67 4.83
C GLU A 190 -11.19 4.71 3.72
N GLU A 191 -10.44 3.63 3.53
CA GLU A 191 -10.70 2.60 2.54
C GLU A 191 -10.74 1.24 3.21
N ARG A 192 -11.78 0.46 2.91
CA ARG A 192 -11.88 -0.95 3.25
C ARG A 192 -11.86 -1.76 1.97
N CYS A 193 -10.95 -2.74 1.88
CA CYS A 193 -10.97 -3.73 0.80
C CYS A 193 -11.10 -5.13 1.37
N VAL A 194 -11.98 -5.93 0.77
CA VAL A 194 -12.17 -7.35 1.06
C VAL A 194 -11.86 -8.13 -0.20
N PHE A 195 -10.81 -8.94 -0.15
CA PHE A 195 -10.45 -9.92 -1.16
C PHE A 195 -10.97 -11.28 -0.69
N GLN A 196 -11.80 -11.91 -1.49
CA GLN A 196 -12.41 -13.19 -1.16
C GLN A 196 -12.44 -14.09 -2.39
N ASP A 197 -12.31 -15.39 -2.17
CA ASP A 197 -12.47 -16.35 -3.26
C ASP A 197 -13.88 -16.24 -3.86
N SER A 198 -13.98 -16.28 -5.19
CA SER A 198 -15.26 -16.19 -5.88
C SER A 198 -15.99 -17.53 -5.82
N ALA A 199 -17.21 -17.55 -5.29
CA ALA A 199 -18.06 -18.74 -5.26
C ALA A 199 -18.59 -19.13 -6.66
N GLU A 200 -18.73 -18.15 -7.56
CA GLU A 200 -19.35 -18.35 -8.89
C GLU A 200 -18.33 -18.82 -9.93
N GLN A 201 -17.13 -18.26 -9.88
CA GLN A 201 -16.02 -18.55 -10.81
C GLN A 201 -14.83 -19.14 -10.07
N PRO A 202 -14.45 -20.40 -10.36
CA PRO A 202 -13.22 -21.00 -9.83
C PRO A 202 -11.98 -20.22 -10.27
N ALA A 203 -10.97 -20.13 -9.39
CA ALA A 203 -9.70 -19.44 -9.64
C ALA A 203 -9.80 -17.94 -9.92
N THR A 204 -10.89 -17.31 -9.48
CA THR A 204 -11.10 -15.86 -9.50
C THR A 204 -11.21 -15.34 -8.07
N THR A 205 -10.62 -14.18 -7.79
CA THR A 205 -10.76 -13.51 -6.49
C THR A 205 -11.67 -12.30 -6.66
N GLN A 206 -12.78 -12.28 -5.93
CA GLN A 206 -13.65 -11.10 -5.86
C GLN A 206 -13.03 -10.07 -4.93
N LEU A 207 -13.01 -8.81 -5.37
CA LEU A 207 -12.50 -7.68 -4.62
C LEU A 207 -13.58 -6.63 -4.44
N ARG A 208 -14.10 -6.54 -3.23
CA ARG A 208 -15.04 -5.49 -2.82
C ARG A 208 -14.28 -4.37 -2.14
N ARG A 209 -14.50 -3.13 -2.61
CA ARG A 209 -13.87 -1.92 -2.08
C ARG A 209 -14.91 -0.92 -1.65
N GLU A 210 -14.71 -0.35 -0.48
CA GLU A 210 -15.52 0.69 0.10
C GLU A 210 -14.60 1.84 0.52
N ALA A 211 -15.05 3.07 0.33
CA ALA A 211 -14.32 4.24 0.77
C ALA A 211 -15.24 5.32 1.33
N TRP A 212 -14.74 5.99 2.37
CA TRP A 212 -15.39 7.11 3.04
C TRP A 212 -14.46 8.31 2.95
N ILE A 213 -14.93 9.36 2.29
CA ILE A 213 -14.16 10.58 2.07
C ILE A 213 -14.85 11.73 2.78
N SER A 214 -14.17 12.31 3.76
CA SER A 214 -14.67 13.45 4.54
C SER A 214 -13.68 14.61 4.50
N SER A 215 -14.18 15.81 4.80
CA SER A 215 -13.38 17.03 4.84
C SER A 215 -13.96 17.98 5.87
N ASN A 216 -13.09 18.54 6.72
CA ASN A 216 -13.47 19.46 7.79
C ASN A 216 -13.30 20.93 7.37
N VAL A 217 -13.00 21.20 6.09
CA VAL A 217 -12.84 22.57 5.59
C VAL A 217 -14.20 23.19 5.35
N TYR A 218 -14.58 24.12 6.23
CA TYR A 218 -15.83 24.87 6.12
C TYR A 218 -15.94 25.60 4.78
N GLY A 219 -17.11 25.55 4.14
CA GLY A 219 -17.38 26.18 2.84
C GLY A 219 -16.81 25.45 1.60
N PHE A 220 -15.79 24.60 1.77
CA PHE A 220 -15.14 23.87 0.65
C PHE A 220 -15.26 22.35 0.74
N SER A 221 -15.95 21.80 1.74
CA SER A 221 -16.07 20.37 1.97
C SER A 221 -16.54 19.59 0.74
N ARG A 222 -17.58 20.06 0.04
CA ARG A 222 -18.12 19.41 -1.17
C ARG A 222 -17.12 19.37 -2.34
N PRO A 223 -16.54 20.50 -2.81
CA PRO A 223 -15.49 20.47 -3.84
C PRO A 223 -14.30 19.57 -3.49
N ILE A 224 -13.90 19.57 -2.22
CA ILE A 224 -12.77 18.75 -1.75
C ILE A 224 -13.11 17.26 -1.80
N GLN A 225 -14.32 16.89 -1.38
CA GLN A 225 -14.79 15.50 -1.46
C GLN A 225 -14.91 15.02 -2.91
N GLU A 226 -15.39 15.86 -3.83
CA GLU A 226 -15.42 15.52 -5.26
C GLU A 226 -14.01 15.29 -5.83
N PHE A 227 -13.09 16.20 -5.52
CA PHE A 227 -11.70 16.06 -5.89
C PHE A 227 -11.08 14.79 -5.30
N GLY A 228 -11.34 14.53 -4.02
CA GLY A 228 -10.91 13.33 -3.30
C GLY A 228 -11.41 12.06 -3.97
N LEU A 229 -12.69 12.01 -4.32
CA LEU A 229 -13.30 10.87 -5.00
C LEU A 229 -12.74 10.65 -6.40
N ALA A 230 -12.59 11.70 -7.21
CA ALA A 230 -12.00 11.61 -8.54
C ALA A 230 -10.56 11.07 -8.47
N ARG A 231 -9.79 11.56 -7.51
CA ARG A 231 -8.43 11.10 -7.26
C ARG A 231 -8.39 9.65 -6.77
N PHE A 232 -9.30 9.28 -5.87
CA PHE A 232 -9.43 7.93 -5.34
C PHE A 232 -9.68 6.93 -6.47
N LYS A 233 -10.65 7.20 -7.36
CA LYS A 233 -10.91 6.36 -8.55
C LYS A 233 -9.67 6.19 -9.43
N SER A 234 -8.91 7.26 -9.68
CA SER A 234 -7.66 7.18 -10.45
C SER A 234 -6.59 6.33 -9.74
N ASN A 235 -6.49 6.43 -8.42
CA ASN A 235 -5.56 5.62 -7.64
C ASN A 235 -5.94 4.14 -7.63
N GLN A 236 -7.24 3.80 -7.61
CA GLN A 236 -7.69 2.41 -7.67
C GLN A 236 -7.25 1.72 -8.96
N VAL A 237 -7.34 2.41 -10.10
CA VAL A 237 -6.84 1.87 -11.38
C VAL A 237 -5.34 1.58 -11.31
N LYS A 238 -4.55 2.46 -10.70
CA LYS A 238 -3.10 2.24 -10.51
C LYS A 238 -2.81 1.10 -9.53
N ALA A 239 -3.59 1.00 -8.46
CA ALA A 239 -3.46 -0.08 -7.47
C ALA A 239 -3.74 -1.44 -8.09
N MET A 240 -4.77 -1.54 -8.94
CA MET A 240 -5.06 -2.77 -9.71
C MET A 240 -3.91 -3.14 -10.65
N LYS A 241 -3.41 -2.19 -11.45
CA LYS A 241 -2.25 -2.44 -12.33
C LYS A 241 -0.98 -2.84 -11.57
N GLY A 242 -0.76 -2.24 -10.40
CA GLY A 242 0.36 -2.59 -9.52
C GLY A 242 0.24 -4.01 -8.95
N LEU A 243 -0.98 -4.43 -8.60
CA LEU A 243 -1.26 -5.78 -8.12
C LEU A 243 -1.11 -6.82 -9.24
N GLU A 244 -1.65 -6.54 -10.43
CA GLU A 244 -1.48 -7.37 -11.64
C GLU A 244 0.00 -7.53 -12.01
N TYR A 245 0.79 -6.46 -11.92
CA TYR A 245 2.23 -6.51 -12.11
C TYR A 245 2.94 -7.43 -11.09
N ALA A 246 2.53 -7.38 -9.83
CA ALA A 246 3.07 -8.27 -8.81
C ALA A 246 2.65 -9.73 -9.03
N LEU A 247 1.41 -9.97 -9.47
CA LEU A 247 0.92 -11.30 -9.87
C LEU A 247 1.75 -11.89 -11.02
N SER A 248 1.99 -11.11 -12.09
CA SER A 248 2.79 -11.59 -13.22
C SER A 248 4.22 -11.95 -12.79
N ASN A 249 4.81 -11.16 -11.88
CA ASN A 249 6.16 -11.43 -11.37
C ASN A 249 6.23 -12.73 -10.57
N LEU A 250 5.20 -13.04 -9.79
CA LEU A 250 5.13 -14.28 -9.00
C LEU A 250 4.90 -15.52 -9.88
N GLN A 251 4.18 -15.37 -10.99
CA GLN A 251 3.93 -16.45 -11.94
C GLN A 251 5.11 -16.75 -12.87
N GLY A 252 6.20 -15.97 -12.77
CA GLY A 252 7.37 -16.11 -13.65
C GLY A 252 7.10 -15.65 -15.09
N GLU A 253 5.97 -14.99 -15.35
CA GLU A 253 5.71 -14.35 -16.63
C GLU A 253 6.57 -13.08 -16.72
N THR A 254 7.40 -12.98 -17.75
CA THR A 254 8.29 -11.83 -17.91
C THR A 254 7.48 -10.52 -17.94
N PRO A 255 7.67 -9.59 -16.97
CA PRO A 255 6.87 -8.35 -16.85
C PRO A 255 6.96 -7.38 -18.03
N GLN A 256 7.78 -7.69 -19.05
CA GLN A 256 7.89 -6.92 -20.28
C GLN A 256 6.57 -6.84 -21.06
N ARG A 257 5.67 -7.84 -20.95
CA ARG A 257 4.41 -7.84 -21.72
C ARG A 257 3.44 -6.77 -21.23
N LEU A 258 3.19 -6.68 -19.93
CA LEU A 258 2.34 -5.64 -19.33
C LEU A 258 2.92 -4.22 -19.52
N LEU A 259 4.25 -4.08 -19.46
CA LEU A 259 4.91 -2.81 -19.76
C LEU A 259 4.74 -2.41 -21.24
N ARG A 260 4.84 -3.35 -22.18
CA ARG A 260 4.59 -3.09 -23.60
C ARG A 260 3.13 -2.74 -23.87
N ASP A 261 2.19 -3.44 -23.25
CA ASP A 261 0.76 -3.17 -23.42
C ASP A 261 0.39 -1.79 -22.86
N THR A 262 0.94 -1.40 -21.70
CA THR A 262 0.73 -0.05 -21.16
C THR A 262 1.39 1.06 -21.98
N VAL A 263 2.58 0.82 -22.57
CA VAL A 263 3.19 1.76 -23.51
C VAL A 263 2.36 1.89 -24.78
N LYS A 264 1.80 0.78 -25.27
CA LYS A 264 0.92 0.76 -26.45
C LYS A 264 -0.37 1.53 -26.19
N ASP A 265 -1.03 1.29 -25.06
CA ASP A 265 -2.23 2.03 -24.63
C ASP A 265 -1.97 3.52 -24.45
N ALA A 266 -0.82 3.89 -23.87
CA ALA A 266 -0.42 5.28 -23.70
C ALA A 266 -0.14 5.96 -25.04
N SER A 267 0.52 5.25 -25.97
CA SER A 267 0.77 5.71 -27.33
C SER A 267 -0.53 5.93 -28.10
N GLU A 268 -1.48 4.99 -28.04
CA GLU A 268 -2.77 5.13 -28.72
C GLU A 268 -3.60 6.28 -28.14
N LYS A 269 -3.67 6.43 -26.81
CA LYS A 269 -4.30 7.60 -26.19
C LYS A 269 -3.65 8.92 -26.57
N ALA A 270 -2.33 8.95 -26.70
CA ALA A 270 -1.60 10.14 -27.13
C ALA A 270 -1.91 10.49 -28.59
N LYS A 271 -1.97 9.50 -29.49
CA LYS A 271 -2.39 9.70 -30.90
C LYS A 271 -3.81 10.22 -30.99
N GLU A 272 -4.73 9.69 -30.20
CA GLU A 272 -6.13 10.08 -30.23
C GLU A 272 -6.36 11.49 -29.67
N ALA A 273 -5.64 11.85 -28.60
CA ALA A 273 -5.61 13.22 -28.08
C ALA A 273 -4.98 14.21 -29.09
N ALA A 274 -3.92 13.81 -29.79
CA ALA A 274 -3.32 14.65 -30.83
C ALA A 274 -4.28 14.85 -32.02
N LYS A 275 -5.03 13.82 -32.41
CA LYS A 275 -6.02 13.88 -33.49
C LYS A 275 -7.21 14.78 -33.13
N SER A 276 -7.69 14.74 -31.88
CA SER A 276 -8.78 15.62 -31.43
C SER A 276 -8.34 17.09 -31.33
N LEU A 277 -7.12 17.36 -30.87
CA LEU A 277 -6.52 18.70 -30.87
C LEU A 277 -6.32 19.25 -32.29
N ALA A 278 -5.85 18.44 -33.22
CA ALA A 278 -5.71 18.82 -34.63
C ALA A 278 -7.07 19.13 -35.28
N SER A 279 -8.11 18.34 -34.97
CA SER A 279 -9.47 18.59 -35.47
C SER A 279 -10.10 19.85 -34.86
N ALA A 280 -9.79 20.19 -33.62
CA ALA A 280 -10.26 21.42 -32.98
C ALA A 280 -9.56 22.68 -33.51
N ALA A 281 -8.29 22.56 -33.92
CA ALA A 281 -7.52 23.65 -34.53
C ALA A 281 -7.89 23.90 -36.02
N ALA A 282 -8.54 22.96 -36.69
CA ALA A 282 -8.91 23.04 -38.10
C ALA A 282 -10.27 23.73 -38.37
N VAL A 283 -10.97 24.21 -37.34
CA VAL A 283 -12.23 24.95 -37.51
C VAL A 283 -11.92 26.41 -37.90
N PRO A 284 -12.28 26.89 -39.10
CA PRO A 284 -12.00 28.26 -39.51
C PRO A 284 -12.90 29.24 -38.73
N GLN A 285 -12.31 30.22 -38.04
CA GLN A 285 -13.07 31.35 -37.52
C GLN A 285 -13.57 32.18 -38.72
N LYS A 286 -14.89 32.17 -38.96
CA LYS A 286 -15.52 33.13 -39.88
C LYS A 286 -15.32 34.54 -39.31
N PRO A 287 -14.85 35.52 -40.10
CA PRO A 287 -14.72 36.88 -39.63
C PRO A 287 -16.11 37.45 -39.31
N GLN A 288 -16.28 37.96 -38.09
CA GLN A 288 -17.46 38.72 -37.70
C GLN A 288 -17.50 40.02 -38.50
N GLN A 289 -18.41 40.09 -39.47
CA GLN A 289 -18.83 41.36 -40.07
C GLN A 289 -19.62 42.15 -39.03
N TYR A 290 -19.04 43.26 -38.59
CA TYR A 290 -19.76 44.31 -37.88
C TYR A 290 -20.66 45.05 -38.88
N VAL A 291 -21.94 45.17 -38.54
CA VAL A 291 -22.91 46.10 -39.15
C VAL A 291 -23.31 47.10 -38.08
#